data_AF-A0AAV8T6G8-F1
#
_entry.id   AF-A0AAV8T6G8-F1
#
_cell.length_a   1.000
_cell.length_b   1.000
_cell.length_c   1.000
_cell.angle_alpha   90.00
_cell.angle_beta   90.00
_cell.angle_gamma   90.00
#
_symmetry.space_group_name_H-M   'P 1'
#
loop_
_entity.id
_entity.type
_entity.pdbx_description
1 polymer ?
#
loop_
_entity_poly.entity_id
_entity_poly.type
_entity_poly.pdbx_seq_one_letter_code
_entity_poly.pdbx_strand_id
1 'polypeptide(L)'
;MKTKRVVRVPTISLKMADIPPDDYSWRKYGKKPIKGPSHPRGCYKCSSVRGCPARKHVERALDDPSMLVVNYEGEHNHALSLLTRPISY
;
A
#
# COMPACT_ATOMS: atom_id res chain seq x y z
N MET A 1 11.90 -6.25 -17.30
CA MET A 1 10.99 -5.10 -17.11
C MET A 1 10.37 -5.23 -15.73
N LYS A 2 10.62 -4.31 -14.79
CA LYS A 2 10.01 -4.38 -13.44
C LYS A 2 8.59 -3.85 -13.54
N THR A 3 7.60 -4.73 -13.52
CA THR A 3 6.18 -4.37 -13.57
C THR A 3 5.84 -3.51 -12.35
N LYS A 4 5.63 -2.20 -12.56
CA LYS A 4 5.10 -1.30 -11.54
C LYS A 4 3.60 -1.21 -11.75
N ARG A 5 2.81 -1.67 -10.78
CA ARG A 5 1.35 -1.55 -10.84
C ARG A 5 0.93 -0.34 -10.03
N VAL A 6 0.27 0.62 -10.68
CA VAL A 6 -0.26 1.83 -10.03
C VAL A 6 -1.76 1.73 -10.01
N VAL A 7 -2.36 1.93 -8.84
CA VAL A 7 -3.83 1.98 -8.69
C VAL A 7 -4.22 3.25 -7.96
N ARG A 8 -5.40 3.76 -8.31
CA ARG A 8 -6.04 4.88 -7.62
C ARG A 8 -7.17 4.30 -6.77
N VAL A 9 -7.15 4.60 -5.47
CA VAL A 9 -8.18 4.17 -4.53
C VAL A 9 -8.76 5.39 -3.82
N PRO A 10 -10.08 5.45 -3.61
CA PRO A 10 -10.67 6.54 -2.85
C PRO A 10 -10.16 6.50 -1.40
N THR A 11 -9.87 7.66 -0.83
CA THR A 11 -9.53 7.73 0.60
C THR A 11 -10.82 7.63 1.40
N ILE A 12 -10.85 6.72 2.37
CA ILE A 12 -11.93 6.65 3.37
C ILE A 12 -11.77 7.69 4.49
N SER A 13 -10.63 8.38 4.58
CA SER A 13 -10.34 9.37 5.63
C SER A 13 -9.13 10.25 5.29
N LEU A 14 -9.06 11.45 5.87
CA LEU A 14 -7.91 12.36 5.75
C LEU A 14 -6.57 11.73 6.18
N LYS A 15 -6.60 10.61 6.90
CA LYS A 15 -5.41 9.88 7.31
C LYS A 15 -5.02 8.84 6.24
N MET A 16 -3.79 8.94 5.75
CA MET A 16 -3.20 7.95 4.83
C MET A 16 -3.04 6.54 5.43
N ALA A 17 -3.31 6.34 6.72
CA ALA A 17 -3.34 5.03 7.34
C ALA A 17 -4.62 4.26 6.99
N ASP A 18 -5.68 4.98 6.61
CA ASP A 18 -6.99 4.43 6.24
C ASP A 18 -7.01 4.14 4.73
N ILE A 19 -6.06 3.33 4.26
CA ILE A 19 -6.12 2.78 2.90
C ILE A 19 -7.12 1.61 2.95
N PRO A 20 -7.97 1.43 1.92
CA PRO A 20 -8.85 0.26 1.88
C PRO A 20 -8.06 -1.04 2.08
N PRO A 21 -8.64 -2.01 2.81
CA PRO A 21 -7.99 -3.28 3.07
C PRO A 21 -7.67 -3.97 1.75
N ASP A 22 -6.44 -4.47 1.62
CA ASP A 22 -6.01 -5.27 0.49
C ASP A 22 -5.70 -6.71 0.92
N ASP A 23 -5.58 -7.61 -0.06
CA ASP A 23 -5.42 -9.06 0.15
C ASP A 23 -4.06 -9.46 0.77
N TYR A 24 -3.22 -8.48 1.11
CA TYR A 24 -1.86 -8.68 1.61
C TYR A 24 -1.64 -7.92 2.92
N SER A 25 -0.80 -8.45 3.80
CA SER A 25 -0.43 -7.75 5.02
C SER A 25 0.72 -6.79 4.76
N TRP A 26 0.51 -5.52 5.07
CA TRP A 26 1.51 -4.47 4.86
C TRP A 26 1.89 -3.81 6.17
N ARG A 27 3.19 -3.74 6.45
CA ARG A 27 3.72 -2.98 7.57
C ARG A 27 4.36 -1.70 7.06
N LYS A 28 3.97 -0.57 7.66
CA LYS A 28 4.58 0.73 7.38
C LYS A 28 6.04 0.70 7.84
N TYR A 29 6.99 0.88 6.91
CA TYR A 29 8.42 0.84 7.24
C TYR A 29 9.01 2.23 7.51
N GLY A 30 8.22 3.28 7.30
CA GLY A 30 8.57 4.63 7.75
C GLY A 30 7.67 5.69 7.13
N LYS A 31 7.56 6.82 7.82
CA LYS A 31 7.12 8.09 7.23
C LYS A 31 8.42 8.83 6.92
N LYS A 32 8.85 8.90 5.65
CA LYS A 32 9.96 9.81 5.33
C LYS A 32 9.47 11.24 5.60
N PRO A 33 10.17 12.05 6.43
CA PRO A 33 9.90 13.47 6.50
C PRO A 33 10.11 14.04 5.11
N ILE A 34 9.07 14.63 4.54
CA ILE A 34 9.15 15.18 3.20
C ILE A 34 9.81 16.54 3.33
N LYS A 35 10.98 16.71 2.71
CA LYS A 35 11.55 18.03 2.50
C LYS A 35 10.74 18.71 1.40
N GLY A 36 9.74 19.50 1.79
CA GLY A 36 8.96 20.36 0.89
C GLY A 36 7.45 20.34 1.17
N PRO A 37 6.67 21.23 0.53
CA PRO A 37 5.21 21.37 0.69
C PRO A 37 4.41 20.22 0.04
N SER A 38 5.06 19.08 -0.25
CA SER A 38 4.44 17.95 -0.92
C SER A 38 3.86 16.95 0.09
N HIS A 39 2.63 16.54 -0.16
CA HIS A 39 1.79 15.66 0.66
C HIS A 39 2.54 14.45 1.24
N PRO A 40 2.25 14.05 2.49
CA PRO A 40 2.88 12.89 3.13
C PRO A 40 2.85 11.63 2.22
N ARG A 41 3.91 10.82 2.24
CA ARG A 41 4.01 9.57 1.47
C ARG A 41 4.13 8.42 2.47
N GLY A 42 3.24 7.45 2.38
CA GLY A 42 3.27 6.23 3.17
C GLY A 42 4.04 5.14 2.44
N CYS A 43 5.18 4.70 2.98
CA CYS A 43 5.90 3.55 2.44
C CYS A 43 5.59 2.30 3.28
N TYR A 44 5.14 1.25 2.60
CA TYR A 44 4.76 -0.01 3.20
C TYR A 44 5.54 -1.14 2.55
N LYS A 45 5.93 -2.12 3.37
CA LYS A 45 6.53 -3.37 2.89
C LYS A 45 5.62 -4.53 3.27
N CYS A 46 5.59 -5.55 2.43
CA CYS A 46 4.86 -6.76 2.75
C CYS A 46 5.39 -7.34 4.07
N SER A 47 4.49 -7.73 4.96
CA SER A 47 4.79 -8.38 6.23
C SER A 47 4.23 -9.79 6.33
N SER A 48 3.69 -10.34 5.22
CA SER A 48 3.15 -11.70 5.19
C SER A 48 4.24 -12.76 5.34
N VAL A 49 5.40 -12.60 4.68
CA VAL A 49 6.57 -13.49 4.84
C VAL A 49 7.86 -12.69 5.02
N ARG A 50 8.79 -13.20 5.82
CA ARG A 50 10.12 -12.59 5.94
C ARG A 50 10.85 -12.70 4.60
N GLY A 51 11.41 -11.57 4.14
CA GLY A 51 12.16 -11.51 2.89
C GLY A 51 11.32 -11.25 1.65
N CYS A 52 10.01 -11.02 1.76
CA CYS A 52 9.18 -10.65 0.61
C CYS A 52 9.69 -9.34 -0.03
N PRO A 53 9.98 -9.33 -1.35
CA PRO A 53 10.48 -8.14 -2.03
C PRO A 53 9.35 -7.12 -2.33
N ALA A 54 8.09 -7.51 -2.20
CA ALA A 54 6.93 -6.66 -2.46
C ALA A 54 6.85 -5.44 -1.52
N ARG A 55 6.69 -4.27 -2.13
CA ARG A 55 6.61 -2.95 -1.48
C ARG A 55 5.46 -2.17 -2.10
N LYS A 56 4.84 -1.27 -1.34
CA LYS A 56 3.89 -0.31 -1.89
C LYS A 56 4.15 1.10 -1.35
N HIS A 57 3.97 2.09 -2.22
CA HIS A 57 4.03 3.50 -1.87
C HIS A 57 2.65 4.10 -2.05
N VAL A 58 2.12 4.66 -0.97
CA VAL A 58 0.82 5.33 -0.94
C VAL A 58 1.07 6.82 -0.87
N GLU A 59 0.48 7.55 -1.80
CA GLU A 59 0.59 9.00 -1.91
C GLU A 59 -0.78 9.57 -2.16
N ARG A 60 -1.04 10.79 -1.70
CA ARG A 60 -2.28 11.48 -2.07
C ARG A 60 -2.14 12.01 -3.49
N ALA A 61 -3.19 11.85 -4.30
CA ALA A 61 -3.21 12.39 -5.65
C ALA A 61 -3.07 13.92 -5.59
N LEU A 62 -2.29 14.46 -6.54
CA LEU A 62 -2.06 15.91 -6.65
C LEU A 62 -3.26 16.61 -7.31
N ASP A 63 -3.94 15.89 -8.19
CA ASP A 63 -5.17 16.30 -8.87
C ASP A 63 -6.39 16.21 -7.95
N ASP A 64 -6.45 15.19 -7.08
CA ASP A 64 -7.61 14.95 -6.23
C ASP A 64 -7.21 14.48 -4.80
N PRO A 65 -7.37 15.33 -3.77
CA PRO A 65 -7.12 14.95 -2.39
C PRO A 65 -8.00 13.81 -1.87
N SER A 66 -9.13 13.54 -2.52
CA SER A 66 -10.03 12.43 -2.19
C SER A 66 -9.57 11.08 -2.78
N MET A 67 -8.46 11.08 -3.51
CA MET A 67 -7.86 9.89 -4.10
C MET A 67 -6.46 9.63 -3.55
N LEU A 68 -6.16 8.36 -3.30
CA LEU A 68 -4.83 7.86 -2.96
C LEU A 68 -4.27 7.08 -4.16
N VAL A 69 -3.04 7.41 -4.53
CA VAL A 69 -2.25 6.69 -5.54
C VAL A 69 -1.39 5.66 -4.82
N VAL A 70 -1.66 4.37 -5.07
CA VAL A 70 -0.90 3.25 -4.52
C VAL A 70 -0.03 2.66 -5.64
N ASN A 71 1.28 2.75 -5.47
CA ASN A 71 2.27 2.20 -6.37
C ASN A 71 2.83 0.90 -5.77
N TYR A 72 2.49 -0.23 -6.36
CA TYR A 72 3.04 -1.54 -6.02
C TYR A 72 4.34 -1.78 -6.79
N GLU A 73 5.38 -2.17 -6.05
CA GLU A 73 6.71 -2.47 -6.57
C GLU A 73 7.17 -3.83 -6.06
N GLY A 74 7.64 -4.69 -6.98
CA GLY A 74 8.06 -6.04 -6.67
C GLY A 74 6.88 -7.01 -6.56
N GLU A 75 7.14 -8.26 -6.91
CA GLU A 75 6.14 -9.33 -6.84
C GLU A 75 6.19 -10.03 -5.48
N HIS A 76 5.04 -10.53 -5.04
CA HIS A 76 4.98 -11.37 -3.86
C HIS A 76 5.60 -12.73 -4.18
N ASN A 77 6.55 -13.18 -3.35
CA ASN A 77 7.16 -14.50 -3.47
C ASN A 77 6.43 -15.56 -2.62
N HIS A 78 5.16 -15.32 -2.31
CA HIS A 78 4.33 -16.15 -1.47
C HIS A 78 2.88 -16.07 -1.95
N ALA A 79 2.10 -17.11 -1.62
CA ALA A 79 0.67 -17.08 -1.85
C ALA A 79 0.02 -15.90 -1.11
N LEU A 80 -1.07 -15.37 -1.68
CA LEU A 80 -1.92 -14.40 -1.01
C LEU A 80 -2.18 -14.85 0.42
N SER A 81 -1.99 -13.94 1.38
CA SER A 81 -2.32 -14.21 2.77
C SER A 81 -3.84 -14.17 2.86
N LEU A 82 -4.49 -15.25 2.42
CA LEU A 82 -5.94 -15.42 2.41
C LEU A 82 -6.48 -15.25 3.84
N LEU A 83 -6.77 -13.99 4.17
CA LEU A 83 -7.73 -13.62 5.21
C LEU A 83 -9.17 -13.77 4.70
N THR A 84 -9.38 -14.43 3.55
CA THR A 84 -10.55 -15.28 3.41
C THR A 84 -10.33 -16.49 4.30
N ARG A 85 -10.69 -16.35 5.59
CA ARG A 85 -11.18 -17.51 6.33
C ARG A 85 -12.18 -18.17 5.37
N PRO A 86 -12.02 -19.43 4.93
CA PRO A 86 -13.20 -20.14 4.46
C PRO A 86 -14.18 -20.02 5.64
N ILE A 87 -15.35 -19.45 5.39
CA ILE A 87 -16.45 -19.61 6.33
C ILE A 87 -16.62 -21.12 6.40
N SER A 88 -16.05 -21.74 7.43
CA SER A 88 -16.38 -23.10 7.81
C SER A 88 -17.86 -23.05 8.15
N TYR A 89 -18.69 -23.57 7.25
CA TYR A 89 -20.10 -23.82 7.52
C TYR A 89 -20.22 -24.96 8.54
#